data_AF-A0A1C0AQI9-F1
#
_entry.id   AF-A0A1C0AQI9-F1
#
_cell.length_a   1.000
_cell.length_b   1.000
_cell.length_c   1.000
_cell.angle_alpha   90.00
_cell.angle_beta   90.00
_cell.angle_gamma   90.00
#
_symmetry.space_group_name_H-M   'P 1'
#
loop_
_entity.id
_entity.type
_entity.pdbx_description
1 polymer ?
#
loop_
_entity_poly.entity_id
_entity_poly.type
_entity_poly.pdbx_seq_one_letter_code
_entity_poly.pdbx_strand_id
1 'polypeptide(L)' 'MTTLYIRDVSDDVAATLKERAASEGMSLSAYVAAELAKIATRPTNEQIVARLRARDRSSGPSSDDIVAAVQASRR' A
#
# COMPACT_ATOMS: atom_id res chain seq x y z
N MET A 1 16.27 3.55 -16.27
CA MET A 1 15.87 4.44 -15.17
C MET A 1 14.98 5.52 -15.74
N THR A 2 13.87 5.84 -15.08
CA THR A 2 12.95 6.90 -15.49
C THR A 2 13.11 8.07 -14.53
N THR A 3 13.16 9.30 -15.07
CA THR A 3 13.28 10.52 -14.27
C THR A 3 11.92 11.21 -14.18
N LEU A 4 11.53 11.63 -12.98
CA LEU A 4 10.29 12.38 -12.74
C LEU A 4 10.64 13.81 -12.33
N TYR A 5 10.04 14.79 -13.00
CA TYR A 5 10.08 16.20 -12.61
C TYR A 5 8.73 16.58 -12.02
N ILE A 6 8.75 17.04 -10.76
CA ILE A 6 7.55 17.50 -10.05
C ILE A 6 7.58 19.03 -10.06
N ARG A 7 6.50 19.65 -10.56
CA ARG A 7 6.33 21.10 -10.59
C ARG A 7 5.42 21.56 -9.46
N ASP A 8 5.49 22.85 -9.16
CA ASP A 8 4.58 23.52 -8.23
C ASP A 8 4.56 22.90 -6.82
N VAL A 9 5.72 22.44 -6.36
CA VAL A 9 5.93 22.02 -4.97
C VAL A 9 6.15 23.27 -4.13
N SER A 10 5.32 23.47 -3.12
CA SER A 10 5.46 24.59 -2.20
C SER A 10 6.71 24.46 -1.33
N ASP A 11 7.28 25.61 -0.94
CA ASP A 11 8.55 25.66 -0.21
C ASP A 11 8.50 24.94 1.15
N ASP A 12 7.34 24.99 1.83
CA ASP A 12 7.09 24.30 3.10
C ASP A 12 7.10 22.76 2.95
N VAL A 13 6.52 22.25 1.86
CA VAL A 13 6.55 20.82 1.53
C VAL A 13 7.99 20.41 1.19
N ALA A 14 8.69 21.20 0.38
CA ALA A 14 10.07 20.92 0.03
C ALA A 14 11.00 20.93 1.26
N ALA A 15 10.80 21.85 2.21
CA ALA A 15 11.53 21.90 3.47
C ALA A 15 11.27 20.66 4.33
N THR A 16 9.99 20.31 4.52
CA THR A 16 9.60 19.13 5.29
C THR A 16 10.21 17.84 4.73
N LEU A 17 10.19 17.66 3.40
CA LEU A 17 10.77 16.48 2.75
C LEU A 17 12.29 16.43 2.88
N LYS A 18 12.98 17.59 2.84
CA LYS A 18 14.43 17.66 3.08
C LYS A 18 14.79 17.26 4.51
N GLU A 19 14.05 17.74 5.50
CA GLU A 19 14.28 17.38 6.91
C GLU A 19 14.10 15.88 7.13
N ARG A 20 13.04 15.29 6.57
CA ARG A 20 12.82 13.83 6.65
C ARG A 20 13.92 13.04 5.95
N ALA A 21 14.31 13.45 4.74
CA ALA A 21 15.41 12.82 4.02
C ALA A 21 16.71 12.86 4.84
N ALA A 22 17.03 14.02 5.44
CA ALA A 22 18.20 14.17 6.30
C ALA A 22 18.13 13.29 7.55
N SER A 23 16.96 13.18 8.18
CA SER A 23 16.75 12.31 9.36
C SER A 23 16.97 10.83 9.06
N GLU A 24 16.74 10.41 7.81
CA GLU A 24 16.96 9.04 7.35
C GLU A 24 18.34 8.84 6.69
N GLY A 25 19.20 9.87 6.67
CA GLY A 25 20.52 9.81 6.04
C GLY A 25 20.47 9.66 4.52
N MET A 26 19.39 10.12 3.89
CA MET A 26 19.14 10.00 2.45
C MET A 26 19.25 11.35 1.75
N SER A 27 19.56 11.33 0.45
CA SER A 27 19.33 12.50 -0.39
C SER A 27 17.83 12.72 -0.57
N LEU A 28 17.41 13.97 -0.82
CA LEU A 28 16.00 14.29 -1.07
C LEU A 28 15.43 13.46 -2.24
N SER A 29 16.18 13.30 -3.32
CA SER A 29 15.74 12.53 -4.49
C SER A 29 15.57 11.04 -4.17
N ALA A 30 16.46 10.45 -3.38
CA ALA A 30 16.35 9.06 -2.94
C ALA A 30 15.14 8.87 -2.03
N TYR A 31 14.95 9.78 -1.07
CA TYR A 31 13.81 9.75 -0.16
C TYR A 31 12.46 9.84 -0.91
N VAL A 32 12.31 10.83 -1.79
CA VAL A 32 11.07 11.01 -2.58
C VAL A 32 10.83 9.82 -3.52
N ALA A 33 11.87 9.25 -4.14
CA ALA A 33 11.73 8.06 -4.97
C ALA A 33 11.22 6.86 -4.14
N ALA A 34 11.72 6.67 -2.92
CA ALA A 34 11.26 5.64 -2.01
C ALA A 34 9.79 5.83 -1.61
N GLU A 35 9.37 7.07 -1.31
CA GLU A 35 7.97 7.38 -1.00
C GLU A 35 7.04 7.13 -2.21
N LEU A 36 7.47 7.51 -3.42
CA LEU A 36 6.71 7.21 -4.65
C LEU A 36 6.58 5.70 -4.89
N ALA A 37 7.62 4.92 -4.57
CA ALA A 37 7.54 3.46 -4.64
C ALA A 37 6.54 2.89 -3.62
N LYS A 38 6.51 3.42 -2.39
CA LYS A 38 5.50 3.04 -1.37
C LYS A 38 4.07 3.35 -1.84
N ILE A 39 3.87 4.47 -2.54
CA ILE A 39 2.58 4.82 -3.13
C ILE A 39 2.21 3.83 -4.25
N ALA A 40 3.14 3.56 -5.17
CA ALA A 40 2.90 2.70 -6.33
C ALA A 40 2.65 1.22 -5.97
N THR A 41 3.21 0.75 -4.85
CA THR A 41 3.03 -0.63 -4.38
C THR A 41 1.66 -0.89 -3.75
N ARG A 42 0.94 0.16 -3.34
CA ARG A 42 -0.37 0.03 -2.71
C ARG A 42 -1.46 0.12 -3.79
N PRO A 43 -2.28 -0.94 -3.99
CA PRO A 43 -3.38 -0.86 -4.93
C PRO A 43 -4.44 0.15 -4.44
N THR A 44 -5.09 0.83 -5.38
CA THR A 44 -6.22 1.70 -5.06
C THR A 44 -7.41 0.89 -4.57
N ASN A 45 -8.34 1.51 -3.84
CA ASN A 45 -9.57 0.83 -3.39
C ASN A 45 -10.36 0.26 -4.58
N GLU A 46 -10.41 0.98 -5.70
CA GLU A 46 -11.03 0.52 -6.93
C GLU A 46 -10.38 -0.76 -7.47
N GLN A 47 -9.04 -0.79 -7.54
CA GLN A 47 -8.29 -1.97 -7.96
C GLN A 47 -8.50 -3.16 -7.00
N ILE A 48 -8.56 -2.90 -5.69
CA ILE A 48 -8.87 -3.92 -4.69
C ILE A 48 -10.27 -4.48 -4.93
N VAL A 49 -11.29 -3.64 -5.09
CA VAL A 49 -12.67 -4.06 -5.32
C VAL A 49 -12.79 -4.85 -6.62
N ALA A 50 -12.18 -4.38 -7.71
CA ALA A 50 -12.16 -5.09 -8.98
C ALA A 50 -11.53 -6.48 -8.84
N ARG A 51 -10.38 -6.57 -8.15
CA ARG A 51 -9.71 -7.85 -7.86
C ARG A 51 -10.59 -8.77 -7.00
N LEU A 52 -11.27 -8.23 -6.00
CA LEU A 52 -12.17 -8.99 -5.15
C LEU A 52 -13.38 -9.50 -5.93
N ARG A 53 -13.94 -8.73 -6.86
CA ARG A 53 -15.05 -9.20 -7.70
C ARG A 53 -14.63 -10.30 -8.68
N ALA A 54 -13.45 -10.17 -9.27
CA ALA A 54 -12.93 -11.16 -10.23
C ALA A 54 -12.43 -12.46 -9.57
N ARG A 55 -12.23 -12.46 -8.25
CA ARG A 55 -11.71 -13.63 -7.53
C ARG A 55 -12.80 -14.68 -7.36
N ASP A 56 -12.59 -15.85 -7.96
CA ASP A 56 -13.40 -17.03 -7.69
C ASP A 56 -13.19 -17.48 -6.23
N ARG A 57 -14.31 -17.70 -5.54
CA ARG A 57 -14.38 -18.13 -4.13
C ARG A 57 -15.13 -19.45 -3.97
N SER A 58 -15.43 -20.14 -5.07
CA SER A 58 -16.14 -21.41 -5.08
C SER A 58 -15.43 -22.49 -4.25
N SER A 59 -14.10 -22.43 -4.14
CA SER A 59 -13.28 -23.33 -3.31
C SER A 59 -13.11 -22.88 -1.85
N GLY A 60 -13.78 -21.81 -1.44
CA GLY A 60 -13.78 -21.34 -0.05
C GLY A 60 -14.55 -22.27 0.88
N PRO A 61 -14.30 -22.20 2.21
CA PRO A 61 -15.04 -22.98 3.19
C PRO A 61 -16.53 -22.62 3.15
N SER A 62 -17.37 -23.64 3.25
CA SER A 62 -18.81 -23.45 3.39
C SER A 62 -19.16 -22.91 4.77
N SER A 63 -20.39 -22.42 4.94
CA SER A 63 -20.89 -22.01 6.26
C SER A 63 -20.85 -23.15 7.26
N ASP A 64 -21.11 -24.39 6.82
CA ASP A 64 -21.08 -25.57 7.68
C ASP A 64 -19.65 -25.88 8.15
N ASP A 65 -18.66 -25.78 7.26
CA ASP A 65 -17.24 -25.94 7.61
C ASP A 65 -16.81 -24.92 8.67
N ILE A 66 -17.26 -23.67 8.53
CA ILE A 66 -16.97 -22.59 9.47
C ILE A 66 -17.61 -22.87 10.83
N VAL A 67 -18.89 -23.25 10.86
CA VAL A 67 -19.60 -23.54 12.12
C VAL A 67 -18.98 -24.74 12.84
N ALA A 68 -18.63 -25.80 12.10
CA ALA A 68 -17.95 -26.96 12.65
C ALA A 68 -16.60 -26.61 13.28
N ALA A 69 -15.78 -25.79 12.59
CA ALA A 69 -14.50 -25.33 13.10
C ALA A 69 -14.64 -24.48 14.40
N VAL A 70 -15.63 -23.58 14.44
CA VAL A 70 -15.91 -22.76 15.63
C VAL A 70 -16.35 -23.63 16.82
N GLN A 71 -17.20 -24.64 16.60
CA GLN A 71 -17.63 -25.54 17.66
C GLN A 71 -16.49 -26.41 18.19
N ALA A 72 -15.62 -26.89 17.31
CA ALA A 72 -14.44 -27.67 17.69
C ALA A 72 -13.47 -26.87 18.56
N SER A 73 -13.28 -25.57 18.28
CA SER A 73 -12.41 -24.69 19.08
C SER A 73 -12.93 -24.37 20.49
N ARG A 74 -14.20 -24.67 20.78
CA ARG A 74 -14.84 -24.40 22.09
C ARG A 74 -14.83 -25.60 23.03
N ARG A 75 -14.27 -26.74 22.60
CA ARG A 75 -14.08 -27.94 23.41
C ARG A 75 -12.63 -28.03 23.87
#